data_AF-A0A8T5KH72-F1
#
_entry.id   AF-A0A8T5KH72-F1
#
_cell.length_a   1.000
_cell.length_b   1.000
_cell.length_c   1.000
_cell.angle_alpha   90.00
_cell.angle_beta   90.00
_cell.angle_gamma   90.00
#
_symmetry.space_group_name_H-M   'P 1'
#
loop_
_entity.id
_entity.type
_entity.pdbx_description
1 polymer ?
#
loop_
_entity_poly.entity_id
_entity_poly.type
_entity_poly.pdbx_seq_one_letter_code
_entity_poly.pdbx_strand_id
1 'polypeptide(L)'
;MKVFIINSSGHDFSKAEQFGELVTMTRGTVNKYSITSMARMFQPFVDESSPNDYLLQSGPVVLNMIAAGMFAQKHGILNLLLWKAEADGQDRYVKRRLRV
;
A
#
# COMPACT_ATOMS: atom_id res chain seq x y z
N MET A 1 -6.96 7.71 -10.10
CA MET A 1 -6.96 6.62 -9.09
C MET A 1 -5.50 6.29 -8.85
N LYS A 2 -5.09 6.25 -7.59
CA LYS A 2 -3.69 6.07 -7.16
C LYS A 2 -3.48 4.66 -6.61
N VAL A 3 -2.26 4.18 -6.73
CA VAL A 3 -1.75 2.96 -6.09
C VAL A 3 -0.62 3.37 -5.16
N PHE A 4 -0.91 3.40 -3.87
CA PHE A 4 0.06 3.73 -2.85
C PHE A 4 0.94 2.52 -2.56
N ILE A 5 2.21 2.59 -2.98
CA ILE A 5 3.24 1.63 -2.64
C ILE A 5 3.72 1.95 -1.23
N ILE A 6 3.40 1.07 -0.27
CA ILE A 6 3.67 1.32 1.14
C ILE A 6 5.17 1.46 1.38
N ASN A 7 5.97 0.53 0.85
CA ASN A 7 7.42 0.63 0.87
C ASN A 7 8.05 0.11 -0.42
N SER A 8 8.95 0.90 -1.01
CA SER A 8 9.71 0.50 -2.20
C SER A 8 11.13 0.08 -1.80
N SER A 9 11.43 -1.22 -1.90
CA SER A 9 12.77 -1.78 -1.66
C SER A 9 13.11 -2.89 -2.67
N GLY A 10 13.71 -2.54 -3.81
CA GLY A 10 14.29 -3.50 -4.76
C GLY A 10 13.30 -4.35 -5.57
N HIS A 11 11.99 -4.13 -5.41
CA HIS A 11 10.96 -4.82 -6.20
C HIS A 11 10.52 -3.98 -7.41
N ASP A 12 10.17 -4.65 -8.50
CA ASP A 12 9.49 -4.05 -9.65
C ASP A 12 7.98 -4.01 -9.39
N PHE A 13 7.39 -2.82 -9.51
CA PHE A 13 5.96 -2.57 -9.32
C PHE A 13 5.24 -2.24 -10.63
N SER A 14 5.89 -2.37 -11.80
CA SER A 14 5.33 -2.05 -13.13
C SER A 14 3.97 -2.70 -13.37
N LYS A 15 3.77 -3.97 -12.96
CA LYS A 15 2.49 -4.67 -13.07
C LYS A 15 1.35 -4.00 -12.28
N ALA A 16 1.64 -3.10 -11.35
CA ALA A 16 0.62 -2.36 -10.61
C ALA A 16 0.12 -1.09 -11.35
N GLU A 17 0.83 -0.62 -12.38
CA GLU A 17 0.45 0.58 -13.15
C GLU A 17 -0.94 0.43 -13.81
N GLN A 18 -1.35 -0.81 -14.12
CA GLN A 18 -2.68 -1.10 -14.66
C GLN A 18 -3.83 -0.75 -13.68
N PHE A 19 -3.54 -0.56 -12.38
CA PHE A 19 -4.54 -0.19 -11.37
C PHE A 19 -4.58 1.30 -11.06
N GLY A 20 -3.62 2.10 -11.56
CA GLY A 20 -3.55 3.53 -11.31
C GLY A 20 -2.13 4.07 -11.25
N GLU A 21 -2.02 5.36 -10.97
CA GLU A 21 -0.73 6.05 -10.80
C GLU A 21 0.01 5.53 -9.57
N LEU A 22 1.25 5.09 -9.74
CA LEU A 22 2.08 4.59 -8.65
C LEU A 22 2.61 5.74 -7.78
N VAL A 23 2.24 5.75 -6.51
CA VAL A 23 2.69 6.74 -5.53
C VAL A 23 3.45 6.02 -4.42
N THR A 24 4.75 6.27 -4.30
CA THR A 24 5.58 5.65 -3.25
C THR A 24 5.47 6.44 -1.95
N MET A 25 5.04 5.78 -0.87
CA MET A 25 4.93 6.39 0.45
C MET A 25 6.28 6.39 1.19
N THR A 26 7.01 5.26 1.17
CA THR A 26 8.37 5.15 1.75
C THR A 26 9.33 4.39 0.86
N ARG A 27 10.63 4.60 1.09
CA ARG A 27 11.72 3.91 0.39
C ARG A 27 12.73 3.35 1.38
N GLY A 28 13.22 2.14 1.09
CA GLY A 28 14.31 1.51 1.82
C GLY A 28 13.95 1.09 3.24
N THR A 29 14.90 1.28 4.17
CA THR A 29 14.79 0.83 5.55
C THR A 29 14.03 1.85 6.39
N VAL A 30 12.95 1.41 7.02
CA VAL A 30 12.20 2.19 8.02
C VAL A 30 12.32 1.50 9.37
N ASN A 31 12.56 2.28 10.44
CA ASN A 31 12.61 1.73 11.80
C ASN A 31 11.23 1.20 12.20
N LYS A 32 11.08 -0.13 12.20
CA LYS A 32 9.83 -0.85 12.48
C LYS A 32 9.21 -0.62 13.87
N TYR A 33 9.94 0.01 14.79
CA TYR A 33 9.46 0.31 16.14
C TYR A 33 8.93 1.75 16.29
N SER A 34 9.14 2.62 15.30
CA SER A 34 8.75 4.04 15.38
C SER A 34 7.34 4.29 14.82
N ILE A 35 6.33 3.67 15.43
CA ILE A 35 4.93 3.67 14.97
C ILE A 35 4.41 5.09 14.72
N THR A 36 4.58 6.01 15.67
CA THR A 36 4.10 7.40 15.55
C THR A 36 4.79 8.13 14.38
N SER A 37 6.06 7.86 14.13
CA SER A 37 6.78 8.45 13.00
C SER A 37 6.27 7.92 11.66
N MET A 38 5.95 6.62 11.58
CA MET A 38 5.35 6.03 10.38
C MET A 38 3.97 6.64 10.09
N ALA A 39 3.12 6.76 11.11
CA ALA A 39 1.80 7.37 10.95
C ALA A 39 1.91 8.82 10.44
N ARG A 40 2.81 9.62 11.02
CA ARG A 40 3.09 10.99 10.55
C ARG A 40 3.61 11.03 9.11
N MET A 41 4.44 10.07 8.72
CA MET A 41 4.95 9.95 7.36
C MET A 41 3.85 9.58 6.35
N PHE A 42 2.89 8.75 6.75
CA PHE A 42 1.77 8.36 5.91
C PHE A 42 0.64 9.39 5.85
N GLN A 43 0.52 10.26 6.85
CA GLN A 43 -0.60 11.21 6.96
C GLN A 43 -0.84 12.05 5.69
N PRO A 44 0.17 12.67 5.05
CA PRO A 44 -0.07 13.48 3.84
C PRO A 44 -0.66 12.66 2.68
N PHE A 45 -0.19 11.43 2.49
CA PHE A 45 -0.71 10.53 1.46
C PHE A 45 -2.15 10.09 1.76
N VAL A 46 -2.43 9.80 3.03
CA VAL A 46 -3.77 9.44 3.48
C VAL A 46 -4.71 10.64 3.32
N ASP A 47 -4.30 11.87 3.64
CA ASP A 47 -5.11 13.09 3.47
C ASP A 47 -5.48 13.36 2.02
N GLU A 48 -4.58 13.09 1.07
CA GLU A 48 -4.83 13.24 -0.37
C GLU A 48 -5.52 12.03 -1.03
N SER A 49 -5.67 10.92 -0.30
CA SER A 49 -6.25 9.68 -0.83
C SER A 49 -7.77 9.73 -0.98
N SER A 50 -8.28 8.92 -1.90
CA SER A 50 -9.69 8.68 -2.22
C SER A 50 -10.12 7.25 -1.85
N PRO A 51 -11.40 6.99 -1.54
CA PRO A 51 -11.92 5.65 -1.23
C PRO A 51 -11.79 4.63 -2.38
N ASN A 52 -11.40 5.05 -3.59
CA ASN A 52 -11.15 4.17 -4.72
C ASN A 52 -9.67 3.84 -4.93
N ASP A 53 -8.77 4.51 -4.22
CA ASP A 53 -7.34 4.25 -4.34
C ASP A 53 -6.95 2.91 -3.69
N TYR A 54 -5.83 2.35 -4.14
CA TYR A 54 -5.30 1.08 -3.66
C TYR A 54 -4.10 1.27 -2.74
N LEU A 55 -4.01 0.43 -1.70
CA LEU A 55 -2.77 0.20 -0.96
C LEU A 55 -2.10 -1.07 -1.49
N LEU A 56 -0.91 -0.93 -2.07
CA LEU A 56 -0.08 -2.04 -2.48
C LEU A 56 0.74 -2.52 -1.29
N GLN A 57 0.48 -3.77 -0.89
CA GLN A 57 1.13 -4.35 0.28
C GLN A 57 2.58 -4.70 -0.04
N SER A 58 3.52 -3.98 0.58
CA SER A 58 4.96 -4.18 0.37
C SER A 58 5.77 -3.76 1.59
N GLY A 59 6.92 -4.41 1.78
CA GLY A 59 7.83 -4.15 2.91
C GLY A 59 7.35 -4.65 4.27
N PRO A 60 7.85 -4.08 5.39
CA PRO A 60 7.53 -4.53 6.74
C PRO A 60 6.04 -4.54 7.08
N VAL A 61 5.57 -5.61 7.74
CA VAL A 61 4.16 -5.79 8.13
C VAL A 61 3.60 -4.61 8.93
N VAL A 62 4.38 -4.03 9.83
CA VAL A 62 3.94 -2.88 10.65
C VAL A 62 3.59 -1.65 9.82
N LEU A 63 4.33 -1.36 8.74
CA LEU A 63 4.00 -0.25 7.83
C LEU A 63 2.66 -0.51 7.15
N ASN A 64 2.47 -1.75 6.71
CA ASN A 64 1.25 -2.17 6.04
C ASN A 64 0.02 -2.05 6.94
N MET A 65 0.14 -2.48 8.20
CA MET A 65 -0.94 -2.37 9.19
C MET A 65 -1.29 -0.91 9.49
N ILE A 66 -0.29 -0.03 9.66
CA ILE A 66 -0.53 1.39 9.96
C ILE A 66 -1.20 2.07 8.76
N ALA A 67 -0.67 1.89 7.55
CA ALA A 67 -1.26 2.48 6.35
C ALA A 67 -2.70 1.99 6.12
N ALA A 68 -2.94 0.68 6.27
CA ALA A 68 -4.26 0.09 6.14
C ALA A 68 -5.24 0.61 7.20
N GLY A 69 -4.80 0.70 8.46
CA GLY A 69 -5.61 1.23 9.57
C GLY A 69 -6.01 2.69 9.33
N MET A 70 -5.05 3.54 8.94
CA MET A 70 -5.32 4.96 8.65
C MET A 70 -6.25 5.13 7.45
N PHE A 71 -6.04 4.37 6.38
CA PHE A 71 -6.88 4.42 5.19
C PHE A 71 -8.32 3.95 5.47
N ALA A 72 -8.46 2.83 6.19
CA ALA A 72 -9.76 2.31 6.60
C ALA A 72 -10.49 3.27 7.54
N GLN A 73 -9.78 3.88 8.50
CA GLN A 73 -10.36 4.88 9.40
C GLN A 73 -10.89 6.10 8.63
N LYS A 74 -10.16 6.58 7.62
CA LYS A 74 -10.58 7.73 6.82
C LYS A 74 -11.78 7.41 5.92
N HIS A 75 -11.78 6.24 5.28
CA HIS A 75 -12.68 5.96 4.15
C HIS A 75 -13.78 4.93 4.43
N GLY A 76 -13.74 4.21 5.56
CA GLY A 76 -14.65 3.09 5.85
C GLY A 76 -14.50 1.90 4.89
N ILE A 77 -13.42 1.90 4.10
CA ILE A 77 -13.12 0.89 3.09
C ILE A 77 -11.62 0.69 3.00
N LEU A 78 -11.23 -0.51 2.61
CA LEU A 78 -9.84 -0.87 2.35
C LEU A 78 -9.74 -1.56 0.99
N ASN A 79 -8.98 -0.98 0.07
CA ASN A 79 -8.66 -1.61 -1.21
C ASN A 79 -7.18 -2.00 -1.22
N LEU A 80 -6.90 -3.29 -1.22
CA LEU A 80 -5.55 -3.84 -1.19
C LEU A 80 -5.17 -4.43 -2.55
N LEU A 81 -3.92 -4.25 -2.93
CA LEU A 81 -3.24 -5.02 -3.96
C LEU A 81 -2.24 -5.97 -3.30
N LEU A 82 -2.45 -7.26 -3.51
CA LEU A 82 -1.62 -8.33 -2.96
C LEU A 82 -0.86 -8.99 -4.09
N TRP A 83 0.46 -9.10 -3.97
CA TRP A 83 1.24 -9.87 -4.92
C TRP A 83 0.92 -11.36 -4.79
N LYS A 84 0.62 -12.01 -5.90
CA LYS A 84 0.47 -13.46 -6.00
C LYS A 84 1.48 -13.96 -7.01
N ALA A 85 2.51 -14.65 -6.50
CA ALA A 85 3.39 -15.43 -7.34
C ALA A 85 2.66 -16.70 -7.79
N GLU A 86 2.73 -17.01 -9.08
CA GLU A 86 2.13 -18.22 -9.66
C GLU A 86 3.25 -19.14 -10.16
N ALA A 87 3.08 -20.46 -10.06
CA ALA A 87 4.14 -21.42 -10.38
C ALA A 87 4.54 -21.44 -11.87
N ASP A 88 3.68 -20.90 -12.74
CA ASP A 88 3.85 -20.83 -14.19
C ASP A 88 4.44 -19.48 -14.66
N GLY A 89 4.86 -18.62 -13.74
CA GLY A 89 5.42 -17.30 -14.04
C GLY A 89 4.36 -16.23 -14.35
N GLN A 90 3.06 -16.53 -14.20
CA GLN A 90 1.97 -15.56 -14.38
C GLN A 90 1.73 -14.69 -13.14
N ASP A 91 2.81 -14.24 -12.51
CA ASP A 91 2.72 -13.44 -11.29
C ASP A 91 1.88 -12.18 -11.51
N ARG A 92 1.04 -11.85 -10.54
CA ARG A 92 0.09 -10.74 -10.67
C ARG A 92 -0.31 -10.16 -9.33
N TYR A 93 -0.85 -8.95 -9.38
CA TYR A 93 -1.56 -8.39 -8.24
C TYR A 93 -3.01 -8.87 -8.21
N VAL A 94 -3.45 -9.27 -7.02
CA VAL A 94 -4.82 -9.65 -6.73
C VAL A 94 -5.47 -8.55 -5.90
N LYS A 95 -6.61 -8.06 -6.37
CA LYS A 95 -7.43 -7.07 -5.65
C LYS A 95 -8.17 -7.72 -4.48
N ARG A 96 -8.17 -7.05 -3.33
CA ARG A 96 -9.05 -7.34 -2.19
C ARG A 96 -9.70 -6.05 -1.72
N ARG A 97 -11.02 -6.06 -1.58
CA ARG A 97 -11.80 -4.92 -1.10
C ARG A 97 -12.59 -5.34 0.13
N LEU A 98 -12.46 -4.57 1.20
CA LEU A 98 -13.13 -4.80 2.48
C LEU A 98 -13.86 -3.53 2.88
N ARG A 99 -15.11 -3.65 3.35
CA ARG A 99 -15.81 -2.57 4.05
C ARG A 99 -15.54 -2.75 5.54
N VAL A 100 -15.23 -1.67 6.23
CA VAL A 100 -14.77 -1.67 7.63
C VAL A 100 -15.73 -0.83 8.48
#